data_AF-A0A0D2JRU6-F1
#
_entry.id   AF-A0A0D2JRU6-F1
#
_cell.length_a   1.000
_cell.length_b   1.000
_cell.length_c   1.000
_cell.angle_alpha   90.00
_cell.angle_beta   90.00
_cell.angle_gamma   90.00
#
_symmetry.space_group_name_H-M   'P 1'
#
loop_
_entity.id
_entity.type
_entity.pdbx_description
1 polymer ?
#
loop_
_entity_poly.entity_id
_entity_poly.type
_entity_poly.pdbx_seq_one_letter_code
_entity_poly.pdbx_strand_id
1 'polypeptide(L)' 'AERFIQTSIKEWAYSQAYESSAERQKHLNPWLNFYNNQRPHTALKRKPPVSRL' A
#
# COMPACT_ATOMS: atom_id res chain seq x y z
N ALA A 1 7.11 -8.87 7.24
CA ALA A 1 5.72 -8.42 7.02
C ALA A 1 5.42 -7.06 7.68
N GLU A 2 6.09 -6.68 8.76
CA GLU A 2 5.77 -5.49 9.56
C GLU A 2 5.65 -4.16 8.81
N ARG A 3 6.61 -3.82 7.92
CA ARG A 3 6.54 -2.56 7.15
C ARG A 3 5.32 -2.47 6.23
N PHE A 4 4.88 -3.59 5.66
CA PHE A 4 3.67 -3.61 4.83
C PHE A 4 2.43 -3.26 5.67
N ILE A 5 2.28 -3.88 6.84
CA ILE A 5 1.14 -3.65 7.74
C ILE A 5 1.12 -2.20 8.24
N GLN A 6 2.25 -1.68 8.71
CA GLN A 6 2.33 -0.28 9.15
C GLN A 6 1.99 0.70 8.01
N THR A 7 2.46 0.41 6.81
CA THR A 7 2.22 1.26 5.64
C THR A 7 0.78 1.17 5.15
N SER A 8 0.17 -0.02 5.16
CA SER A 8 -1.24 -0.20 4.77
C SER A 8 -2.19 0.51 5.73
N ILE A 9 -1.90 0.50 7.02
CA ILE A 9 -2.69 1.25 8.01
C ILE A 9 -2.63 2.75 7.71
N LYS A 10 -1.43 3.30 7.46
CA LYS A 10 -1.24 4.74 7.25
C LYS A 10 -1.70 5.23 5.88
N GLU A 11 -1.34 4.52 4.81
CA GLU A 11 -1.49 5.00 3.43
C GLU A 11 -2.73 4.44 2.72
N TRP A 12 -3.40 3.44 3.30
CA TRP A 12 -4.68 2.93 2.81
C TRP A 12 -5.78 3.11 3.84
N ALA A 13 -5.67 2.49 5.02
CA ALA A 13 -6.79 2.41 5.96
C ALA A 13 -7.19 3.77 6.53
N TYR A 14 -6.21 4.66 6.74
CA TYR A 14 -6.40 6.02 7.27
C TYR A 14 -5.91 7.12 6.31
N SER A 15 -5.81 6.82 5.02
CA SER A 15 -5.40 7.80 4.00
C SER A 15 -6.43 8.93 3.84
N GLN A 16 -7.71 8.60 4.01
CA GLN A 16 -8.85 9.50 3.96
C GLN A 16 -9.94 8.99 4.89
N ALA A 17 -10.93 9.85 5.18
CA ALA A 17 -12.14 9.44 5.88
C ALA A 17 -13.04 8.68 4.89
N TYR A 18 -13.20 7.37 5.10
CA TYR A 18 -14.13 6.55 4.32
C TYR A 18 -15.48 6.50 5.01
N GLU A 19 -16.56 6.54 4.22
CA GLU A 19 -17.93 6.47 4.76
C GLU A 19 -18.30 5.06 5.24
N SER A 20 -17.64 4.03 4.71
CA SER A 20 -17.85 2.64 5.11
C SER A 20 -16.64 1.75 4.86
N SER A 21 -16.60 0.57 5.50
CA SER A 21 -15.56 -0.42 5.21
C SER A 21 -15.64 -0.95 3.78
N ALA A 22 -16.83 -0.98 3.16
CA ALA A 22 -16.99 -1.41 1.77
C ALA A 22 -16.36 -0.42 0.80
N GLU A 23 -16.48 0.88 1.06
CA GLU A 23 -15.79 1.91 0.30
C GLU A 23 -14.27 1.76 0.44
N ARG A 24 -13.76 1.67 1.67
CA ARG A 24 -12.33 1.43 1.93
C ARG A 24 -11.80 0.18 1.22
N GLN A 25 -12.60 -0.89 1.15
CA GLN A 25 -12.25 -2.12 0.42
C GLN A 25 -12.08 -1.88 -1.09
N LYS A 26 -12.90 -1.01 -1.71
CA LYS A 26 -12.77 -0.67 -3.14
C LYS A 26 -11.42 0.01 -3.44
N HIS A 27 -10.89 0.77 -2.48
CA HIS A 27 -9.57 1.42 -2.60
C HIS A 27 -8.39 0.48 -2.29
N LEU A 28 -8.62 -0.72 -1.75
CA LEU A 28 -7.54 -1.65 -1.42
C LEU A 28 -6.80 -2.14 -2.66
N ASN A 29 -7.52 -2.57 -3.70
CA ASN A 29 -6.90 -3.11 -4.91
C ASN A 29 -5.99 -2.12 -5.65
N PRO A 30 -6.42 -0.86 -5.93
CA PRO A 30 -5.53 0.11 -6.54
C PRO A 30 -4.33 0.46 -5.64
N TRP A 31 -4.52 0.51 -4.31
CA TRP A 31 -3.42 0.74 -3.38
C TRP A 31 -2.40 -0.42 -3.36
N LEU A 32 -2.86 -1.67 -3.38
CA LEU A 32 -1.99 -2.84 -3.46
C LEU A 32 -1.17 -2.86 -4.75
N ASN A 33 -1.79 -2.51 -5.89
CA ASN A 33 -1.10 -2.41 -7.16
C ASN A 33 0.02 -1.35 -7.09
N PHE A 34 -0.27 -0.18 -6.54
CA PHE A 34 0.75 0.85 -6.33
C PHE A 34 1.86 0.37 -5.37
N TYR A 35 1.50 -0.19 -4.22
CA TYR A 35 2.47 -0.65 -3.22
C TYR A 35 3.42 -1.70 -3.80
N ASN A 36 2.89 -2.69 -4.53
CA ASN A 36 3.69 -3.81 -5.04
C ASN A 36 4.51 -3.47 -6.27
N ASN A 37 4.01 -2.58 -7.14
CA ASN A 37 4.59 -2.38 -8.48
C ASN A 37 5.25 -1.02 -8.68
N GLN A 38 4.94 -0.01 -7.85
CA GLN A 38 5.37 1.37 -8.11
C GLN A 38 5.99 2.06 -6.90
N ARG A 39 5.62 1.68 -5.67
CA ARG A 39 6.07 2.36 -4.47
C ARG A 39 7.60 2.27 -4.33
N PRO A 40 8.32 3.39 -4.22
CA PRO A 40 9.76 3.35 -4.06
C PRO A 40 10.13 2.91 -2.63
N HIS A 41 10.91 1.84 -2.49
CA HIS A 41 11.47 1.42 -1.21
C HIS A 41 12.94 1.80 -1.11
N THR A 42 13.31 2.61 -0.12
CA THR A 42 14.70 3.05 0.08
C THR A 42 15.65 1.86 0.30
N ALA A 43 15.22 0.84 1.04
CA ALA A 43 15.95 -0.41 1.23
C ALA A 43 16.18 -1.19 -0.09
N LEU A 44 15.42 -0.90 -1.14
CA LEU A 44 15.49 -1.57 -2.44
C LEU A 44 16.05 -0.66 -3.53
N LYS A 45 16.91 0.30 -3.18
CA LYS A 45 17.42 1.32 -4.13
C LYS A 45 16.29 2.04 -4.88
N ARG A 46 15.19 2.32 -4.16
CA ARG A 46 13.96 2.94 -4.68
C ARG A 46 13.17 2.08 -5.68
N LYS A 47 13.46 0.78 -5.75
CA LYS A 47 12.66 -0.17 -6.54
C LYS A 47 11.43 -0.65 -5.77
N PRO A 48 10.36 -1.04 -6.48
CA PRO A 48 9.16 -1.63 -5.87
C PRO A 48 9.41 -3.06 -5.36
N PRO A 49 8.55 -3.59 -4.47
CA PRO A 49 8.68 -4.94 -3.92
C PRO A 49 8.76 -6.04 -4.97
N VAL A 50 8.00 -5.92 -6.08
CA VAL A 50 7.99 -6.88 -7.19
C VAL A 50 9.38 -7.07 -7.82
N SER A 51 10.28 -6.09 -7.70
CA SER A 51 11.65 -6.19 -8.24
C SER A 51 12.55 -7.21 -7.51
N ARG A 52 12.03 -7.93 -6.51
CA ARG A 52 12.73 -8.98 -5.76
C ARG A 52 12.18 -10.39 -6.01
N LEU A 53 11.14 -10.51 -6.86
CA LEU A 53 10.61 -11.80 -7.28
C LEU A 53 11.57 -12.48 -8.27
#